data_AF-A0A1X9XSW7-F1
#
_entry.id   AF-A0A1X9XSW7-F1
#
_cell.length_a   1.000
_cell.length_b   1.000
_cell.length_c   1.000
_cell.angle_alpha   90.00
_cell.angle_beta   90.00
_cell.angle_gamma   90.00
#
_symmetry.space_group_name_H-M   'P 1'
#
loop_
_entity.id
_entity.type
_entity.pdbx_description
1 polymer ?
#
loop_
_entity_poly.entity_id
_entity_poly.type
_entity_poly.pdbx_seq_one_letter_code
_entity_poly.pdbx_strand_id
1 'polypeptide(L)' 'NAKETGVTGLKLRNVKTRDLSELKIDGLFVAIGHNPNTEIFKGQIDLDERGFIKTHPNSDQVSATVYG' A
#
# COMPACT_ATOMS: atom_id res chain seq x y z
N ASN A 1 -24.85 -19.31 17.49
CA ASN A 1 -24.94 -18.81 16.11
C ASN A 1 -23.62 -18.15 15.74
N ALA A 2 -22.76 -18.87 15.01
CA ALA A 2 -21.50 -18.30 14.52
C ALA A 2 -21.80 -17.41 13.31
N LYS A 3 -21.37 -16.15 13.34
CA LYS A 3 -21.44 -15.24 12.20
C LYS A 3 -20.40 -15.71 11.19
N GLU A 4 -20.79 -16.00 9.95
CA GLU A 4 -19.81 -16.24 8.89
C GLU A 4 -18.93 -14.99 8.73
N THR A 5 -17.64 -15.16 8.92
CA THR A 5 -16.63 -14.10 8.80
C THR A 5 -15.88 -14.31 7.50
N GLY A 6 -16.10 -13.45 6.51
CA GLY A 6 -15.43 -13.54 5.21
C GLY A 6 -15.94 -12.51 4.20
N VAL A 7 -15.18 -12.30 3.13
CA VAL A 7 -15.65 -11.56 1.95
C VAL A 7 -16.66 -12.43 1.24
N THR A 8 -17.81 -11.87 0.85
CA THR A 8 -18.88 -12.58 0.12
C THR A 8 -19.11 -12.02 -1.29
N GLY A 9 -18.50 -10.89 -1.59
CA GLY A 9 -18.61 -10.23 -2.89
C GLY A 9 -18.16 -8.78 -2.86
N LEU A 10 -18.19 -8.17 -4.04
CA LEU A 10 -17.85 -6.77 -4.28
C LEU A 10 -19.01 -6.05 -4.94
N LYS A 11 -19.21 -4.78 -4.57
CA LYS A 11 -20.00 -3.84 -5.36
C LYS A 11 -19.05 -3.02 -6.22
N LEU A 12 -19.16 -3.17 -7.52
CA LEU A 12 -18.32 -2.50 -8.50
C LEU A 12 -19.07 -1.31 -9.08
N ARG A 13 -18.36 -0.21 -9.30
CA ARG A 13 -18.85 0.94 -10.07
C ARG A 13 -18.05 1.06 -11.35
N ASN A 14 -18.72 1.04 -12.49
CA ASN A 14 -18.08 1.34 -13.76
C ASN A 14 -17.65 2.83 -13.77
N VAL A 15 -16.35 3.10 -13.97
CA VAL A 15 -15.82 4.47 -13.95
C VAL A 15 -16.26 5.33 -15.14
N LYS A 16 -16.68 4.71 -16.25
CA LYS A 16 -17.16 5.38 -17.47
C LYS A 16 -18.66 5.61 -17.43
N THR A 17 -19.44 4.55 -17.18
CA THR A 17 -20.91 4.61 -17.26
C THR A 17 -21.58 4.89 -15.93
N ARG A 18 -20.86 4.74 -14.81
CA ARG A 18 -21.36 4.87 -13.42
C ARG A 18 -22.32 3.79 -12.96
N ASP A 19 -22.60 2.80 -13.81
CA ASP A 19 -23.41 1.63 -13.46
C ASP A 19 -22.79 0.85 -12.30
N LEU A 20 -23.68 0.25 -11.51
CA LEU A 20 -23.30 -0.62 -10.39
C LEU A 20 -23.52 -2.08 -10.77
N SER A 21 -22.58 -2.93 -10.37
CA SER A 21 -22.72 -4.38 -10.50
C SER A 21 -22.22 -5.09 -9.25
N GLU A 22 -22.70 -6.32 -9.04
CA GLU A 22 -22.27 -7.18 -7.94
C GLU A 22 -21.44 -8.34 -8.48
N LEU A 23 -20.32 -8.62 -7.81
CA LEU A 23 -19.44 -9.73 -8.14
C LEU A 23 -19.26 -10.61 -6.90
N LYS A 24 -19.75 -11.85 -6.95
CA LYS A 24 -19.58 -12.83 -5.87
C LYS A 24 -18.15 -13.36 -5.87
N ILE A 25 -17.47 -13.25 -4.73
CA ILE A 25 -16.10 -13.72 -4.49
C ILE A 25 -15.92 -14.04 -3.01
N ASP A 26 -14.97 -14.91 -2.72
CA ASP A 26 -14.67 -15.34 -1.35
C ASP A 26 -13.44 -14.62 -0.75
N GLY A 27 -12.72 -13.82 -1.54
CA GLY A 27 -11.51 -13.11 -1.10
C GLY A 27 -11.07 -11.96 -2.00
N LEU A 28 -10.55 -10.88 -1.40
CA LEU A 28 -10.06 -9.67 -2.09
C LEU A 28 -8.65 -9.33 -1.60
N PHE A 29 -7.74 -9.04 -2.55
CA PHE A 29 -6.40 -8.52 -2.28
C PHE A 29 -6.23 -7.17 -2.97
N VAL A 30 -5.90 -6.12 -2.21
CA VAL A 30 -5.75 -4.75 -2.73
C VAL A 30 -4.26 -4.46 -2.97
N ALA A 31 -3.88 -4.25 -4.23
CA ALA A 31 -2.49 -4.01 -4.65
C ALA A 31 -2.36 -2.70 -5.45
N ILE A 32 -2.70 -1.57 -4.82
CA ILE A 32 -2.70 -0.23 -5.47
C ILE A 32 -1.40 0.56 -5.28
N GLY A 33 -0.35 -0.07 -4.75
CA GLY A 33 0.93 0.55 -4.43
C GLY A 33 1.18 0.72 -2.93
N HIS A 34 2.37 1.21 -2.59
CA HIS A 34 2.79 1.45 -1.21
C HIS A 34 3.04 2.95 -1.01
N ASN A 35 2.62 3.50 0.12
CA ASN A 35 3.06 4.81 0.58
C ASN A 35 4.21 4.60 1.59
N PRO A 36 5.47 4.96 1.26
CA PRO A 36 6.59 4.77 2.17
C PRO A 36 6.43 5.64 3.43
N ASN A 37 6.74 5.10 4.61
CA ASN A 37 6.74 5.87 5.85
C ASN A 37 8.04 6.69 6.01
N THR A 38 8.32 7.54 5.02
CA THR A 38 9.59 8.29 4.91
C THR A 38 9.41 9.79 5.15
N GLU A 39 8.21 10.23 5.51
CA GLU A 39 7.88 11.65 5.65
C GLU A 39 8.75 12.35 6.70
N ILE A 40 9.09 11.66 7.79
CA ILE A 40 9.94 12.17 8.87
C ILE A 40 11.41 12.39 8.45
N PHE A 41 11.83 11.80 7.33
CA PHE A 41 13.20 11.89 6.82
C PHE A 41 13.35 12.86 5.64
N LYS A 42 12.25 13.52 5.22
CA LYS A 42 12.26 14.52 4.15
C LYS A 42 13.26 15.65 4.51
N GLY A 43 14.23 15.89 3.62
CA GLY A 43 15.26 16.91 3.79
C GLY A 43 16.45 16.52 4.68
N GLN A 44 16.42 15.33 5.30
CA GLN A 44 17.54 14.78 6.08
C GLN A 44 18.28 13.67 5.34
N ILE A 45 17.55 12.90 4.50
CA ILE A 45 18.08 11.79 3.71
C ILE A 45 17.54 11.90 2.28
N ASP A 46 18.36 11.51 1.31
CA ASP A 46 17.97 11.52 -0.09
C ASP A 46 16.88 10.49 -0.37
N LEU A 47 15.72 10.98 -0.84
CA LEU A 47 14.61 10.16 -1.29
C LEU A 47 14.56 10.11 -2.83
N ASP A 48 13.99 9.05 -3.38
CA ASP A 48 13.66 8.95 -4.80
C ASP A 48 12.36 9.69 -5.14
N GLU A 49 12.03 9.77 -6.44
CA GLU A 49 10.82 10.45 -6.93
C GLU A 49 9.52 9.83 -6.42
N ARG A 50 9.58 8.60 -5.88
CA ARG A 50 8.46 7.85 -5.32
C ARG A 50 8.42 7.92 -3.79
N GLY A 51 9.35 8.66 -3.17
CA GLY A 51 9.44 8.86 -1.73
C GLY A 51 10.16 7.74 -0.98
N PHE A 52 10.80 6.78 -1.64
CA PHE A 52 11.61 5.75 -0.97
C PHE A 52 13.00 6.28 -0.63
N ILE A 53 13.63 5.74 0.41
CA ILE A 53 15.02 6.06 0.76
C ILE A 53 15.93 5.51 -0.33
N LYS A 54 16.79 6.37 -0.90
CA LYS A 54 17.81 5.93 -1.88
C LYS A 54 18.88 5.10 -1.17
N THR A 55 19.16 3.91 -1.68
CA THR A 55 20.28 3.07 -1.22
C THR A 55 21.35 2.99 -2.30
N HIS A 56 22.61 2.80 -1.90
CA HIS A 56 23.67 2.50 -2.86
C HIS A 56 23.55 1.04 -3.33
N PRO A 57 23.82 0.75 -4.61
CA PRO A 57 23.84 -0.63 -5.08
C PRO A 57 24.89 -1.42 -4.27
N ASN A 58 24.48 -2.55 -3.70
CA ASN A 58 25.26 -3.47 -2.84
C ASN A 58 25.30 -3.21 -1.33
N SER A 59 24.39 -2.41 -0.76
CA SER A 59 24.22 -2.37 0.70
C SER A 59 22.79 -2.74 1.13
N ASP A 60 22.64 -3.95 1.69
CA ASP A 60 21.47 -4.32 2.52
C ASP A 60 21.51 -3.63 3.90
N GLN A 61 22.51 -2.79 4.16
CA GLN A 61 22.62 -2.04 5.40
C GLN A 61 21.76 -0.78 5.36
N VAL A 62 20.55 -0.89 5.90
CA VAL A 62 19.82 0.26 6.42
C VAL A 62 20.31 0.47 7.86
N SER A 63 21.34 1.31 8.06
CA SER A 63 21.68 1.80 9.40
C SER A 63 20.94 3.12 9.63
N ALA A 64 19.86 3.05 10.40
CA ALA A 64 19.24 4.22 10.99
C ALA A 64 19.48 4.12 12.50
N THR A 65 20.62 4.63 12.96
CA THR A 65 20.84 4.84 14.39
C THR A 65 20.22 6.18 14.76
N VAL A 66 19.06 6.15 15.40
CA VAL A 66 18.46 7.31 16.05
C VAL A 66 18.95 7.35 17.49
N TYR A 67 19.67 8.40 17.88
CA TYR A 67 19.88 8.71 19.30
C TYR A 67 18.64 9.45 19.81
N GLY A 68 18.13 9.02 20.96
CA GLY A 68 17.09 9.71 21.73
C GLY A 68 17.66 10.75 22.68
#